data_AF-A0A5C5W2T8-F1
#
_entry.id   AF-A0A5C5W2T8-F1
#
_cell.length_a   1.000
_cell.length_b   1.000
_cell.length_c   1.000
_cell.angle_alpha   90.00
_cell.angle_beta   90.00
_cell.angle_gamma   90.00
#
_symmetry.space_group_name_H-M   'P 1'
#
loop_
_entity.id
_entity.type
_entity.pdbx_description
1 polymer ?
#
loop_
_entity_poly.entity_id
_entity_poly.type
_entity_poly.pdbx_seq_one_letter_code
_entity_poly.pdbx_strand_id
1 'polypeptide(L)'
;MQLARPSAARRPTIRLPLLFAAAFALALAAGILPSPLTPPALGQTILRVKPNTPAGDDGLSWNTAFDHLQDALTAAGPIAGGGTSVEVWVAAGLYKPDTGAGHTPGDPSERFEVEANIALYGGFSGTEATRSQRDFRSNLSVMSGDLNGDDPPAGFANMTDNSVVLVRLLPGAAGPLDGFTVRGGGAQGTGVAAVWTDFIVEGMDRKQVRNCVFVQNGVSVRTGLTKQQSTETPGVEVDNCRFLGNDGPAIEVLTACVINVLIRPYNIGHSVAL
;
A
#
# COMPACT_ATOMS: atom_id res chain seq x y z
N MET A 1 -44.39 -16.33 -98.00
CA MET A 1 -44.30 -17.37 -96.95
C MET A 1 -44.25 -16.63 -95.62
N GLN A 2 -45.39 -16.55 -94.96
CA GLN A 2 -45.67 -15.73 -93.77
C GLN A 2 -45.62 -16.64 -92.53
N LEU A 3 -45.27 -16.11 -91.35
CA LEU A 3 -45.21 -16.71 -89.99
C LEU A 3 -43.79 -16.59 -89.42
N ALA A 4 -43.52 -16.20 -88.16
CA ALA A 4 -44.35 -15.86 -87.02
C ALA A 4 -43.51 -15.02 -86.01
N ARG A 5 -44.20 -14.19 -85.22
CA ARG A 5 -43.65 -13.49 -84.03
C ARG A 5 -43.55 -14.46 -82.84
N PRO A 6 -42.63 -14.23 -81.89
CA PRO A 6 -42.85 -14.50 -80.47
C PRO A 6 -42.78 -13.17 -79.68
N SER A 7 -43.92 -12.66 -79.19
CA SER A 7 -44.58 -12.95 -77.91
C SER A 7 -43.87 -12.30 -76.71
N ALA A 8 -44.49 -11.22 -76.23
CA ALA A 8 -44.03 -10.33 -75.18
C ALA A 8 -44.04 -10.98 -73.77
N ALA A 9 -43.04 -10.60 -72.98
CA ALA A 9 -42.87 -10.93 -71.59
C ALA A 9 -44.05 -10.44 -70.73
N ARG A 10 -44.74 -11.36 -70.03
CA ARG A 10 -45.67 -11.02 -68.95
C ARG A 10 -44.93 -11.04 -67.61
N ARG A 11 -44.86 -9.87 -66.97
CA ARG A 11 -44.40 -9.68 -65.59
C ARG A 11 -45.33 -10.43 -64.63
N PRO A 12 -44.83 -11.24 -63.68
CA PRO A 12 -45.67 -11.84 -62.66
C PRO A 12 -46.11 -10.77 -61.64
N THR A 13 -47.41 -10.64 -61.46
CA THR A 13 -48.09 -9.85 -60.44
C THR A 13 -47.95 -10.53 -59.08
N ILE A 14 -47.26 -9.90 -58.14
CA ILE A 14 -47.25 -10.30 -56.73
C ILE A 14 -48.57 -9.81 -56.12
N ARG A 15 -49.47 -10.74 -55.78
CA ARG A 15 -50.66 -10.48 -54.97
C ARG A 15 -50.31 -10.72 -53.50
N LEU A 16 -50.49 -9.69 -52.68
CA LEU A 16 -50.35 -9.69 -51.23
C LEU A 16 -51.61 -10.34 -50.59
N PRO A 17 -51.50 -11.36 -49.73
CA PRO A 17 -52.56 -11.70 -48.79
C PRO A 17 -52.23 -11.21 -47.38
N LEU A 18 -53.24 -10.67 -46.72
CA LEU A 18 -53.21 -10.08 -45.38
C LEU A 18 -52.95 -11.12 -44.26
N LEU A 19 -52.15 -10.68 -43.28
CA LEU A 19 -52.26 -10.89 -41.83
C LEU A 19 -52.57 -12.32 -41.30
N PHE A 20 -51.55 -12.94 -40.72
CA PHE A 20 -51.70 -13.69 -39.46
C PHE A 20 -50.66 -13.16 -38.47
N ALA A 21 -51.15 -12.52 -37.42
CA ALA A 21 -50.36 -12.08 -36.28
C ALA A 21 -49.88 -13.31 -35.49
N ALA A 22 -48.56 -13.54 -35.49
CA ALA A 22 -47.93 -14.43 -34.52
C ALA A 22 -47.47 -13.56 -33.34
N ALA A 23 -48.01 -13.85 -32.16
CA ALA A 23 -47.67 -13.19 -30.91
C ALA A 23 -46.16 -13.35 -30.62
N PHE A 24 -45.44 -12.22 -30.57
CA PHE A 24 -44.12 -12.18 -29.97
C PHE A 24 -44.34 -12.16 -28.45
N ALA A 25 -44.15 -13.32 -27.81
CA ALA A 25 -44.03 -13.38 -26.36
C ALA A 25 -42.74 -12.65 -25.97
N LEU A 26 -42.91 -11.49 -25.32
CA LEU A 26 -41.86 -10.71 -24.70
C LEU A 26 -41.32 -11.51 -23.51
N ALA A 27 -40.24 -12.26 -23.71
CA ALA A 27 -39.44 -12.75 -22.60
C ALA A 27 -38.71 -11.55 -21.99
N LEU A 28 -39.26 -11.01 -20.92
CA LEU A 28 -38.62 -10.00 -20.09
C LEU A 28 -37.44 -10.68 -19.35
N ALA A 29 -36.31 -10.85 -20.03
CA ALA A 29 -35.06 -11.07 -19.34
C ALA A 29 -34.76 -9.77 -18.59
N ALA A 30 -34.92 -9.80 -17.26
CA ALA A 30 -34.41 -8.76 -16.38
C ALA A 30 -32.87 -8.77 -16.45
N GLY A 31 -32.35 -8.18 -17.54
CA GLY A 31 -30.98 -7.74 -17.60
C GLY A 31 -30.85 -6.67 -16.54
N ILE A 32 -30.25 -7.02 -15.41
CA ILE A 32 -29.66 -6.04 -14.51
C ILE A 32 -28.57 -5.38 -15.34
N LEU A 33 -28.91 -4.26 -15.98
CA LEU A 33 -27.89 -3.34 -16.43
C LEU A 33 -27.04 -3.05 -15.19
N PRO A 34 -25.72 -3.28 -15.20
CA PRO A 34 -24.89 -2.79 -14.12
C PRO A 34 -25.25 -1.31 -13.98
N SER A 35 -25.72 -0.94 -12.79
CA SER A 35 -25.97 0.46 -12.49
C SER A 35 -24.71 1.22 -12.88
N PRO A 36 -24.80 2.37 -13.58
CA PRO A 36 -23.62 3.20 -13.72
C PRO A 36 -23.07 3.37 -12.31
N LEU A 37 -21.83 2.95 -12.08
CA LEU A 37 -21.14 3.16 -10.81
C LEU A 37 -21.30 4.65 -10.53
N THR A 38 -22.19 4.99 -9.60
CA THR A 38 -22.24 6.33 -9.07
C THR A 38 -20.82 6.56 -8.57
N PRO A 39 -20.07 7.55 -9.10
CA PRO A 39 -18.79 7.88 -8.51
C PRO A 39 -19.05 8.06 -7.02
N PRO A 40 -18.29 7.42 -6.11
CA PRO A 40 -18.43 7.71 -4.70
C PRO A 40 -18.37 9.24 -4.57
N ALA A 41 -19.41 9.82 -3.95
CA ALA A 41 -19.47 11.25 -3.67
C ALA A 41 -18.12 11.67 -3.09
N LEU A 42 -17.44 12.66 -3.68
CA LEU A 42 -16.08 13.15 -3.35
C LEU A 42 -15.67 12.77 -1.91
N GLY A 43 -15.09 11.59 -1.78
CA GLY A 43 -15.18 10.82 -0.55
C GLY A 43 -13.99 9.92 -0.40
N GLN A 44 -13.53 9.82 0.84
CA GLN A 44 -12.42 8.98 1.24
C GLN A 44 -12.54 7.58 0.63
N THR A 45 -11.50 7.14 -0.08
CA THR A 45 -11.39 5.75 -0.56
C THR A 45 -10.70 4.91 0.51
N ILE A 46 -11.18 3.71 0.78
CA ILE A 46 -10.56 2.79 1.74
C ILE A 46 -10.15 1.52 1.00
N LEU A 47 -8.84 1.26 0.95
CA LEU A 47 -8.26 0.02 0.48
C LEU A 47 -7.83 -0.84 1.67
N ARG A 48 -7.92 -2.16 1.51
CA ARG A 48 -7.59 -3.15 2.55
C ARG A 48 -6.51 -4.08 2.07
N VAL A 49 -5.64 -4.46 3.00
CA VAL A 49 -4.52 -5.37 2.75
C VAL A 49 -4.55 -6.47 3.79
N LYS A 50 -4.47 -7.73 3.36
CA LYS A 50 -4.48 -8.90 4.23
C LYS A 50 -3.65 -10.02 3.60
N PRO A 51 -2.70 -10.62 4.32
CA PRO A 51 -1.86 -11.66 3.75
C PRO A 51 -2.67 -12.94 3.50
N ASN A 52 -2.22 -13.72 2.53
CA ASN A 52 -2.83 -14.96 2.04
C ASN A 52 -4.21 -14.76 1.41
N THR A 53 -4.45 -13.63 0.74
CA THR A 53 -5.62 -13.46 -0.13
C THR A 53 -5.30 -13.89 -1.57
N PRO A 54 -6.30 -14.32 -2.36
CA PRO A 54 -6.09 -14.61 -3.77
C PRO A 54 -5.59 -13.39 -4.55
N ALA A 55 -4.73 -13.62 -5.55
CA ALA A 55 -4.29 -12.55 -6.44
C ALA A 55 -5.45 -11.99 -7.28
N GLY A 56 -5.42 -10.68 -7.56
CA GLY A 56 -6.42 -9.99 -8.40
C GLY A 56 -7.58 -9.34 -7.64
N ASP A 57 -7.48 -9.27 -6.32
CA ASP A 57 -8.43 -8.59 -5.43
C ASP A 57 -8.34 -7.05 -5.55
N ASP A 58 -9.44 -6.34 -5.28
CA ASP A 58 -9.60 -4.88 -5.54
C ASP A 58 -9.33 -3.97 -4.33
N GLY A 59 -9.10 -4.55 -3.15
CA GLY A 59 -8.90 -3.87 -1.88
C GLY A 59 -10.16 -3.27 -1.25
N LEU A 60 -11.33 -3.35 -1.88
CA LEU A 60 -12.52 -2.59 -1.45
C LEU A 60 -13.25 -3.23 -0.25
N SER A 61 -12.94 -4.49 0.07
CA SER A 61 -13.47 -5.22 1.23
C SER A 61 -12.40 -6.13 1.84
N TRP A 62 -12.63 -6.66 3.05
CA TRP A 62 -11.72 -7.65 3.63
C TRP A 62 -11.72 -8.99 2.88
N ASN A 63 -12.80 -9.30 2.16
CA ASN A 63 -12.91 -10.52 1.34
C ASN A 63 -12.20 -10.38 -0.01
N THR A 64 -11.94 -9.14 -0.43
CA THR A 64 -11.25 -8.77 -1.67
C THR A 64 -10.06 -7.89 -1.33
N ALA A 65 -9.35 -8.16 -0.23
CA ALA A 65 -8.22 -7.36 0.20
C ALA A 65 -6.98 -7.70 -0.64
N PHE A 66 -6.13 -6.71 -0.91
CA PHE A 66 -4.84 -6.97 -1.54
C PHE A 66 -3.98 -7.90 -0.66
N ASP A 67 -3.27 -8.84 -1.29
CA ASP A 67 -2.36 -9.75 -0.58
C ASP A 67 -1.11 -8.99 -0.11
N HIS A 68 -0.57 -8.15 -0.99
CA HIS A 68 0.65 -7.38 -0.77
C HIS A 68 0.36 -5.90 -0.53
N LEU A 69 1.13 -5.29 0.38
CA LEU A 69 1.01 -3.86 0.66
C LEU A 69 1.42 -3.00 -0.55
N GLN A 70 2.39 -3.45 -1.36
CA GLN A 70 2.81 -2.74 -2.56
C GLN A 70 1.69 -2.61 -3.60
N ASP A 71 0.88 -3.65 -3.78
CA ASP A 71 -0.26 -3.62 -4.71
C ASP A 71 -1.28 -2.55 -4.27
N ALA A 72 -1.54 -2.46 -2.97
CA ALA A 72 -2.44 -1.46 -2.41
C ALA A 72 -1.88 -0.03 -2.53
N LEU A 73 -0.57 0.17 -2.34
CA LEU A 73 0.08 1.47 -2.53
C LEU A 73 0.05 1.89 -4.00
N THR A 74 0.28 0.96 -4.92
CA THR A 74 0.20 1.18 -6.37
C THR A 74 -1.23 1.52 -6.80
N ALA A 75 -2.24 0.86 -6.24
CA ALA A 75 -3.65 1.19 -6.48
C ALA A 75 -4.06 2.54 -5.86
N ALA A 76 -3.50 2.90 -4.69
CA ALA A 76 -3.79 4.14 -3.99
C ALA A 76 -3.21 5.38 -4.69
N GLY A 77 -1.99 5.28 -5.27
CA GLY A 77 -1.26 6.41 -5.86
C GLY A 77 -2.08 7.24 -6.87
N PRO A 78 -2.65 6.63 -7.94
CA PRO A 78 -3.48 7.36 -8.90
C PRO A 78 -4.73 8.03 -8.30
N ILE A 79 -5.34 7.41 -7.29
CA ILE A 79 -6.52 7.93 -6.59
C ILE A 79 -6.13 9.16 -5.75
N ALA A 80 -5.01 9.03 -5.04
CA ALA A 80 -4.42 10.08 -4.20
C ALA A 80 -3.93 11.27 -5.03
N GLY A 81 -3.29 11.00 -6.17
CA GLY A 81 -2.86 11.99 -7.16
C GLY A 81 -4.02 12.73 -7.83
N GLY A 82 -5.19 12.10 -7.90
CA GLY A 82 -6.45 12.73 -8.31
C GLY A 82 -7.07 13.68 -7.28
N GLY A 83 -6.42 13.88 -6.12
CA GLY A 83 -6.87 14.77 -5.05
C GLY A 83 -7.85 14.13 -4.07
N THR A 84 -8.08 12.81 -4.16
CA THR A 84 -8.93 12.07 -3.22
C THR A 84 -8.09 11.54 -2.07
N SER A 85 -8.54 11.70 -0.82
CA SER A 85 -7.86 11.07 0.31
C SER A 85 -8.09 9.56 0.30
N VAL A 86 -7.01 8.78 0.44
CA VAL A 86 -7.05 7.32 0.48
C VAL A 86 -6.61 6.84 1.85
N GLU A 87 -7.38 5.97 2.49
CA GLU A 87 -6.91 5.16 3.61
C GLU A 87 -6.54 3.77 3.12
N VAL A 88 -5.42 3.24 3.61
CA VAL A 88 -5.02 1.85 3.43
C VAL A 88 -5.02 1.20 4.81
N TRP A 89 -5.92 0.25 5.00
CA TRP A 89 -6.08 -0.53 6.23
C TRP A 89 -5.35 -1.86 6.09
N VAL A 90 -4.35 -2.07 6.94
CA VAL A 90 -3.43 -3.20 6.84
C VAL A 90 -3.71 -4.16 7.99
N ALA A 91 -4.03 -5.41 7.66
CA ALA A 91 -4.24 -6.46 8.64
C ALA A 91 -2.95 -6.88 9.35
N ALA A 92 -3.07 -7.68 10.40
CA ALA A 92 -1.95 -8.34 11.03
C ALA A 92 -1.24 -9.23 10.01
N GLY A 93 0.08 -9.11 9.94
CA GLY A 93 0.84 -9.78 8.91
C GLY A 93 2.27 -9.29 8.82
N LEU A 94 3.07 -10.01 8.04
CA LEU A 94 4.42 -9.65 7.66
C LEU A 94 4.39 -9.19 6.20
N TYR A 95 4.80 -7.96 5.94
CA TYR A 95 4.82 -7.34 4.63
C TYR A 95 6.25 -6.98 4.26
N LYS A 96 6.69 -7.46 3.10
CA LYS A 96 8.00 -7.14 2.54
C LYS A 96 7.83 -6.29 1.27
N PRO A 97 8.69 -5.30 1.03
CA PRO A 97 8.54 -4.39 -0.10
C PRO A 97 8.86 -5.03 -1.45
N ASP A 98 9.50 -6.19 -1.46
CA ASP A 98 9.86 -6.98 -2.65
C ASP A 98 8.74 -7.94 -3.10
N THR A 99 7.56 -7.84 -2.49
CA THR A 99 6.37 -8.64 -2.82
C THR A 99 5.28 -7.76 -3.44
N GLY A 100 4.59 -8.28 -4.45
CA GLY A 100 3.60 -7.54 -5.23
C GLY A 100 3.86 -7.60 -6.73
N ALA A 101 2.88 -7.15 -7.50
CA ALA A 101 2.99 -7.07 -8.95
C ALA A 101 4.05 -6.03 -9.35
N GLY A 102 5.07 -6.45 -10.11
CA GLY A 102 6.11 -5.56 -10.61
C GLY A 102 7.30 -5.33 -9.67
N HIS A 103 7.32 -5.99 -8.51
CA HIS A 103 8.44 -5.96 -7.57
C HIS A 103 9.35 -7.18 -7.75
N THR A 104 10.66 -7.00 -7.47
CA THR A 104 11.67 -8.06 -7.65
C THR A 104 12.04 -8.67 -6.30
N PRO A 105 11.71 -9.95 -6.04
CA PRO A 105 12.06 -10.63 -4.79
C PRO A 105 13.57 -10.57 -4.50
N GLY A 106 13.93 -10.20 -3.27
CA GLY A 106 15.32 -10.06 -2.82
C GLY A 106 16.08 -8.85 -3.36
N ASP A 107 15.43 -7.92 -4.06
CA ASP A 107 16.08 -6.66 -4.49
C ASP A 107 16.16 -5.68 -3.31
N PRO A 108 17.37 -5.36 -2.80
CA PRO A 108 17.55 -4.48 -1.65
C PRO A 108 17.15 -3.02 -1.93
N SER A 109 16.87 -2.64 -3.18
CA SER A 109 16.37 -1.32 -3.54
C SER A 109 14.85 -1.15 -3.33
N GLU A 110 14.13 -2.27 -3.15
CA GLU A 110 12.70 -2.30 -2.90
C GLU A 110 12.35 -1.66 -1.56
N ARG A 111 11.31 -0.84 -1.56
CA ARG A 111 10.85 -0.07 -0.40
C ARG A 111 9.35 0.16 -0.42
N PHE A 112 8.77 0.41 0.75
CA PHE A 112 7.41 0.96 0.86
C PHE A 112 7.46 2.47 0.63
N GLU A 113 7.10 2.91 -0.57
CA GLU A 113 6.97 4.32 -0.89
C GLU A 113 5.51 4.77 -0.73
N VAL A 114 5.28 5.74 0.17
CA VAL A 114 3.94 6.24 0.49
C VAL A 114 3.79 7.65 -0.07
N GLU A 115 2.91 7.80 -1.06
CA GLU A 115 2.60 9.07 -1.69
C GLU A 115 1.83 10.03 -0.76
N ALA A 116 1.71 11.29 -1.19
CA ALA A 116 0.82 12.26 -0.57
C ALA A 116 -0.65 11.78 -0.57
N ASN A 117 -1.47 12.30 0.33
CA ASN A 117 -2.90 11.97 0.49
C ASN A 117 -3.23 10.51 0.84
N ILE A 118 -2.23 9.65 1.01
CA ILE A 118 -2.38 8.28 1.51
C ILE A 118 -2.21 8.28 3.04
N ALA A 119 -3.18 7.70 3.74
CA ALA A 119 -3.14 7.41 5.17
C ALA A 119 -2.97 5.90 5.36
N LEU A 120 -1.93 5.47 6.06
CA LEU A 120 -1.66 4.07 6.33
C LEU A 120 -1.98 3.72 7.78
N TYR A 121 -2.86 2.74 7.98
CA TYR A 121 -3.23 2.25 9.31
C TYR A 121 -2.97 0.76 9.43
N GLY A 122 -2.07 0.37 10.33
CA GLY A 122 -1.88 -1.01 10.77
C GLY A 122 -2.74 -1.31 12.00
N GLY A 123 -2.88 -2.60 12.34
CA GLY A 123 -3.60 -3.02 13.54
C GLY A 123 -4.92 -3.74 13.31
N PHE A 124 -5.24 -4.14 12.08
CA PHE A 124 -6.52 -4.78 11.78
C PHE A 124 -6.42 -6.31 11.88
N SER A 125 -7.48 -6.97 12.32
CA SER A 125 -7.64 -8.43 12.24
C SER A 125 -8.09 -8.88 10.85
N GLY A 126 -8.62 -7.95 10.05
CA GLY A 126 -9.13 -8.23 8.71
C GLY A 126 -10.62 -8.53 8.70
N THR A 127 -11.37 -7.98 9.65
CA THR A 127 -12.84 -8.15 9.76
C THR A 127 -13.57 -6.85 10.12
N GLU A 128 -12.83 -5.78 10.41
CA GLU A 128 -13.35 -4.52 10.93
C GLU A 128 -14.18 -3.76 9.90
N ALA A 129 -15.33 -3.25 10.35
CA ALA A 129 -16.16 -2.32 9.60
C ALA A 129 -15.67 -0.88 9.70
N THR A 130 -15.00 -0.51 10.80
CA THR A 130 -14.53 0.86 11.05
C THR A 130 -13.08 0.91 11.53
N ARG A 131 -12.37 1.99 11.21
CA ARG A 131 -10.98 2.23 11.62
C ARG A 131 -10.77 2.17 13.15
N SER A 132 -11.78 2.58 13.92
CA SER A 132 -11.74 2.58 15.38
C SER A 132 -11.75 1.20 16.03
N GLN A 133 -12.07 0.14 15.27
CA GLN A 133 -12.06 -1.24 15.76
C GLN A 133 -10.66 -1.87 15.75
N ARG A 134 -9.66 -1.22 15.14
CA ARG A 134 -8.29 -1.75 15.11
C ARG A 134 -7.73 -1.92 16.53
N ASP A 135 -6.89 -2.93 16.69
CA ASP A 135 -6.03 -3.12 17.85
C ASP A 135 -4.58 -3.24 17.37
N PHE A 136 -3.91 -2.11 17.22
CA PHE A 136 -2.52 -2.04 16.76
C PHE A 136 -1.50 -2.63 17.75
N ARG A 137 -1.93 -3.01 18.96
CA ARG A 137 -1.06 -3.67 19.95
C ARG A 137 -1.12 -5.19 19.82
N SER A 138 -2.29 -5.73 19.48
CA SER A 138 -2.50 -7.19 19.35
C SER A 138 -2.37 -7.67 17.90
N ASN A 139 -2.81 -6.88 16.92
CA ASN A 139 -2.85 -7.24 15.50
C ASN A 139 -1.67 -6.61 14.75
N LEU A 140 -0.45 -7.10 14.98
CA LEU A 140 0.75 -6.45 14.47
C LEU A 140 0.83 -6.50 12.93
N SER A 141 0.80 -5.32 12.31
CA SER A 141 1.18 -5.12 10.91
C SER A 141 2.67 -4.79 10.83
N VAL A 142 3.46 -5.74 10.35
CA VAL A 142 4.93 -5.68 10.38
C VAL A 142 5.45 -5.41 8.97
N MET A 143 6.08 -4.25 8.78
CA MET A 143 6.91 -3.94 7.61
C MET A 143 8.31 -4.47 7.86
N SER A 144 8.79 -5.37 7.00
CA SER A 144 10.05 -6.08 7.17
C SER A 144 10.99 -5.81 6.01
N GLY A 145 12.19 -5.33 6.33
CA GLY A 145 13.29 -5.20 5.36
C GLY A 145 14.11 -6.46 5.17
N ASP A 146 13.92 -7.48 6.02
CA ASP A 146 14.46 -8.84 5.86
C ASP A 146 13.81 -9.52 4.64
N LEU A 147 14.41 -9.31 3.46
CA LEU A 147 13.85 -9.75 2.17
C LEU A 147 13.96 -11.27 2.03
N ASN A 148 15.09 -11.85 2.45
CA ASN A 148 15.34 -13.28 2.32
C ASN A 148 14.77 -14.12 3.47
N GLY A 149 14.34 -13.50 4.58
CA GLY A 149 13.71 -14.20 5.69
C GLY A 149 14.70 -14.98 6.55
N ASP A 150 15.98 -14.64 6.51
CA ASP A 150 17.09 -15.37 7.13
C ASP A 150 17.80 -14.59 8.25
N ASP A 151 17.26 -13.42 8.61
CA ASP A 151 17.75 -12.64 9.74
C ASP A 151 17.24 -13.17 11.08
N PRO A 152 18.15 -13.41 12.05
CA PRO A 152 17.74 -13.78 13.39
C PRO A 152 17.01 -12.59 14.07
N PRO A 153 16.02 -12.85 14.95
CA PRO A 153 15.30 -11.81 15.68
C PRO A 153 16.14 -11.00 16.68
N ALA A 154 17.47 -11.12 16.67
CA ALA A 154 18.40 -10.40 17.53
C ALA A 154 19.81 -10.49 16.92
N GLY A 155 20.10 -9.61 15.97
CA GLY A 155 21.44 -9.50 15.40
C GLY A 155 21.45 -8.68 14.12
N PHE A 156 22.61 -8.11 13.80
CA PHE A 156 22.86 -7.33 12.57
C PHE A 156 23.77 -8.09 11.60
N ALA A 157 23.98 -9.39 11.84
CA ALA A 157 25.04 -10.17 11.19
C ALA A 157 24.77 -10.48 9.71
N ASN A 158 23.50 -10.53 9.30
CA ASN A 158 23.10 -10.97 7.95
C ASN A 158 22.31 -9.90 7.17
N MET A 159 22.28 -8.65 7.62
CA MET A 159 21.41 -7.62 7.01
C MET A 159 21.95 -7.05 5.68
N THR A 160 22.82 -7.74 4.94
CA THR A 160 23.46 -7.15 3.73
C THR A 160 22.56 -7.09 2.50
N ASP A 161 21.55 -7.95 2.48
CA ASP A 161 20.55 -8.20 1.44
C ASP A 161 19.17 -7.62 1.78
N ASN A 162 19.05 -7.01 2.95
CA ASN A 162 17.85 -6.32 3.36
C ASN A 162 17.53 -5.12 2.48
N SER A 163 16.30 -4.61 2.60
CA SER A 163 15.93 -3.32 2.02
C SER A 163 16.82 -2.20 2.57
N VAL A 164 17.45 -1.42 1.69
CA VAL A 164 18.34 -0.30 2.06
C VAL A 164 17.56 0.84 2.72
N VAL A 165 16.40 1.19 2.15
CA VAL A 165 15.39 2.09 2.75
C VAL A 165 14.12 1.29 2.83
N LEU A 166 13.63 0.98 4.03
CA LEU A 166 12.42 0.17 4.16
C LEU A 166 11.15 0.98 3.91
N VAL A 167 11.07 2.21 4.41
CA VAL A 167 9.90 3.07 4.23
C VAL A 167 10.33 4.48 3.84
N ARG A 168 9.64 5.04 2.85
CA ARG A 168 9.82 6.42 2.39
C ARG A 168 8.46 7.10 2.30
N LEU A 169 8.26 8.13 3.12
CA LEU A 169 7.09 9.00 3.04
C LEU A 169 7.43 10.19 2.14
N LEU A 170 6.81 10.27 0.96
CA LEU A 170 7.05 11.32 -0.04
C LEU A 170 6.50 12.68 0.41
N PRO A 171 6.98 13.82 -0.14
CA PRO A 171 6.40 15.15 0.14
C PRO A 171 4.91 15.26 -0.21
N GLY A 172 4.20 16.22 0.38
CA GLY A 172 2.76 16.49 0.22
C GLY A 172 1.96 16.16 1.49
N ALA A 173 0.72 16.63 1.63
CA ALA A 173 -0.11 16.32 2.80
C ALA A 173 -0.40 14.80 2.87
N ALA A 174 0.42 14.01 3.56
CA ALA A 174 0.10 12.60 3.77
C ALA A 174 -0.84 12.45 4.95
N GLY A 175 -1.66 11.41 4.88
CA GLY A 175 -2.25 10.86 6.07
C GLY A 175 -1.20 10.22 6.98
N PRO A 176 -1.58 9.83 8.19
CA PRO A 176 -0.64 9.26 9.14
C PRO A 176 -0.09 7.91 8.66
N LEU A 177 1.16 7.60 9.05
CA LEU A 177 1.63 6.23 9.23
C LEU A 177 1.34 5.85 10.68
N ASP A 178 0.39 4.94 10.90
CA ASP A 178 -0.15 4.69 12.23
C ASP A 178 -0.25 3.19 12.56
N GLY A 179 0.42 2.74 13.62
CA GLY A 179 0.23 1.40 14.17
C GLY A 179 1.04 0.29 13.49
N PHE A 180 2.21 0.61 12.94
CA PHE A 180 3.10 -0.36 12.30
C PHE A 180 4.29 -0.75 13.17
N THR A 181 4.75 -1.99 13.02
CA THR A 181 6.10 -2.38 13.41
C THR A 181 6.99 -2.33 12.18
N VAL A 182 8.08 -1.55 12.23
CA VAL A 182 9.05 -1.38 11.14
C VAL A 182 10.35 -2.03 11.60
N ARG A 183 10.78 -3.11 10.92
CA ARG A 183 11.94 -3.91 11.33
C ARG A 183 12.81 -4.41 10.19
N GLY A 184 14.05 -4.79 10.49
CA GLY A 184 14.96 -5.41 9.53
C GLY A 184 15.33 -4.49 8.35
N GLY A 185 15.09 -3.18 8.46
CA GLY A 185 15.49 -2.22 7.43
C GLY A 185 16.96 -1.84 7.58
N GLY A 186 17.56 -1.44 6.46
CA GLY A 186 18.90 -0.89 6.39
C GLY A 186 19.95 -1.94 6.01
N ALA A 187 20.10 -2.14 4.71
CA ALA A 187 21.13 -3.04 4.19
C ALA A 187 22.54 -2.61 4.60
N GLN A 188 23.33 -3.48 5.25
CA GLN A 188 24.73 -3.21 5.56
C GLN A 188 25.63 -3.67 4.40
N GLY A 189 25.76 -2.87 3.34
CA GLY A 189 26.59 -3.19 2.17
C GLY A 189 27.48 -2.03 1.72
N THR A 190 28.78 -2.30 1.52
CA THR A 190 29.85 -1.33 1.18
C THR A 190 29.76 -0.71 -0.23
N GLY A 191 28.56 -0.53 -0.79
CA GLY A 191 28.36 -0.11 -2.18
C GLY A 191 27.28 0.95 -2.41
N VAL A 192 26.38 1.20 -1.45
CA VAL A 192 25.35 2.26 -1.58
C VAL A 192 25.78 3.51 -0.82
N ALA A 193 26.67 4.28 -1.44
CA ALA A 193 27.25 5.52 -0.90
C ALA A 193 26.24 6.68 -0.68
N ALA A 194 24.93 6.43 -0.61
CA ALA A 194 23.93 7.51 -0.64
C ALA A 194 22.76 7.35 0.34
N VAL A 195 22.60 6.22 1.02
CA VAL A 195 21.46 6.04 1.93
C VAL A 195 21.91 6.14 3.37
N TRP A 196 21.41 7.19 4.02
CA TRP A 196 21.77 7.54 5.39
C TRP A 196 20.90 6.84 6.44
N THR A 197 19.80 6.17 6.03
CA THR A 197 18.75 5.67 6.93
C THR A 197 17.79 4.63 6.32
N ASP A 198 17.22 3.80 7.19
CA ASP A 198 16.18 2.79 6.94
C ASP A 198 14.76 3.37 6.79
N PHE A 199 14.51 4.57 7.31
CA PHE A 199 13.19 5.22 7.26
C PHE A 199 13.32 6.71 6.96
N ILE A 200 12.70 7.15 5.87
CA ILE A 200 12.78 8.53 5.38
C ILE A 200 11.41 9.19 5.43
N VAL A 201 11.37 10.39 6.02
CA VAL A 201 10.26 11.33 5.84
C VAL A 201 10.73 12.54 5.04
N GLU A 202 10.07 12.80 3.92
CA GLU A 202 10.35 13.93 3.04
C GLU A 202 9.25 14.99 3.08
N GLY A 203 9.65 16.25 2.85
CA GLY A 203 8.74 17.38 2.85
C GLY A 203 8.39 17.92 4.25
N MET A 204 7.55 18.95 4.27
CA MET A 204 7.20 19.75 5.46
C MET A 204 5.69 19.90 5.64
N ASP A 205 4.95 19.02 5.00
CA ASP A 205 3.56 18.83 5.36
C ASP A 205 3.51 18.19 6.74
N ARG A 206 2.40 18.37 7.47
CA ARG A 206 2.20 17.82 8.82
C ARG A 206 2.09 16.29 8.79
N LYS A 207 3.17 15.61 8.43
CA LYS A 207 3.32 14.15 8.42
C LYS A 207 3.18 13.66 9.84
N GLN A 208 2.43 12.59 10.01
CA GLN A 208 2.15 12.02 11.32
C GLN A 208 2.67 10.59 11.32
N VAL A 209 3.60 10.29 12.21
CA VAL A 209 4.07 8.94 12.50
C VAL A 209 3.61 8.61 13.91
N ARG A 210 2.64 7.71 14.03
CA ARG A 210 1.93 7.45 15.29
C ARG A 210 1.94 5.99 15.66
N ASN A 211 2.01 5.68 16.95
CA ASN A 211 1.82 4.32 17.46
C ASN A 211 2.75 3.28 16.79
N CYS A 212 3.90 3.69 16.25
CA CYS A 212 4.80 2.83 15.50
C CYS A 212 5.92 2.28 16.39
N VAL A 213 6.43 1.11 16.05
CA VAL A 213 7.58 0.49 16.69
C VAL A 213 8.67 0.29 15.65
N PHE A 214 9.78 1.01 15.79
CA PHE A 214 10.99 0.82 15.01
C PHE A 214 11.92 -0.09 15.80
N VAL A 215 12.18 -1.29 15.27
CA VAL A 215 12.91 -2.32 16.02
C VAL A 215 13.86 -3.07 15.12
N GLN A 216 15.10 -3.26 15.57
CA GLN A 216 16.10 -4.08 14.85
C GLN A 216 16.31 -3.62 13.41
N ASN A 217 16.41 -2.32 13.23
CA ASN A 217 16.91 -1.73 12.00
C ASN A 217 18.39 -1.40 12.16
N GLY A 218 19.19 -1.54 11.11
CA GLY A 218 20.64 -1.36 11.15
C GLY A 218 21.13 -0.53 10.00
N VAL A 219 21.90 0.53 10.21
CA VAL A 219 22.60 1.22 9.11
C VAL A 219 23.94 1.82 9.58
N SER A 220 24.82 2.13 8.64
CA SER A 220 26.13 2.75 8.94
C SER A 220 26.06 4.17 9.50
N VAL A 221 24.91 4.88 9.41
CA VAL A 221 24.82 6.31 9.83
C VAL A 221 23.61 6.65 10.71
N ARG A 222 22.35 6.49 10.26
CA ARG A 222 21.16 6.90 11.05
C ARG A 222 20.04 5.85 11.01
N THR A 223 19.63 5.32 12.15
CA THR A 223 18.59 4.27 12.19
C THR A 223 17.32 4.71 12.92
N GLY A 224 16.16 4.22 12.46
CA GLY A 224 14.86 4.39 13.09
C GLY A 224 13.95 5.34 12.31
N LEU A 225 14.21 6.64 12.35
CA LEU A 225 13.41 7.66 11.66
C LEU A 225 14.30 8.86 11.34
N THR A 226 14.51 9.15 10.06
CA THR A 226 15.29 10.31 9.63
C THR A 226 14.43 11.27 8.81
N LYS A 227 14.59 12.58 9.08
CA LYS A 227 14.02 13.65 8.27
C LYS A 227 15.07 14.12 7.25
N GLN A 228 14.75 14.08 5.97
CA GLN A 228 15.63 14.65 4.94
C GLN A 228 15.27 16.13 4.69
N GLN A 229 16.30 16.99 4.78
CA GLN A 229 16.34 18.47 4.73
C GLN A 229 15.10 19.24 4.17
N SER A 230 14.63 20.24 4.91
CA SER A 230 13.92 21.44 4.40
C SER A 230 13.72 22.47 5.55
N THR A 231 13.43 23.74 5.24
CA THR A 231 13.56 24.91 6.14
C THR A 231 12.25 25.54 6.67
N GLU A 232 11.10 24.96 6.38
CA GLU A 232 9.75 25.45 6.69
C GLU A 232 8.99 24.64 7.78
N THR A 233 7.87 25.18 8.24
CA THR A 233 6.96 24.64 9.26
C THR A 233 5.55 24.52 8.68
N PRO A 234 4.73 23.52 9.08
CA PRO A 234 4.88 22.60 10.22
C PRO A 234 5.83 21.42 9.96
N GLY A 235 6.37 20.82 11.02
CA GLY A 235 7.26 19.65 10.91
C GLY A 235 6.54 18.30 10.86
N VAL A 236 7.32 17.23 10.98
CA VAL A 236 6.84 15.86 11.21
C VAL A 236 6.39 15.72 12.67
N GLU A 237 5.21 15.16 12.90
CA GLU A 237 4.66 14.78 14.21
C GLU A 237 4.98 13.31 14.49
N VAL A 238 5.73 13.02 15.54
CA VAL A 238 6.05 11.66 15.99
C VAL A 238 5.42 11.44 17.35
N ASP A 239 4.37 10.63 17.41
CA ASP A 239 3.57 10.42 18.63
C ASP A 239 3.46 8.93 18.99
N ASN A 240 3.58 8.62 20.29
CA ASN A 240 3.50 7.25 20.82
C ASN A 240 4.35 6.21 20.05
N CYS A 241 5.53 6.61 19.57
CA CYS A 241 6.45 5.72 18.86
C CYS A 241 7.54 5.16 19.78
N ARG A 242 8.04 3.97 19.45
CA ARG A 242 9.09 3.27 20.19
C ARG A 242 10.25 2.93 19.27
N PHE A 243 11.48 3.11 19.74
CA PHE A 243 12.72 2.76 19.03
C PHE A 243 13.50 1.77 19.88
N LEU A 244 13.68 0.53 19.40
CA LEU A 244 14.14 -0.60 20.22
C LEU A 244 15.25 -1.38 19.50
N GLY A 245 16.46 -1.42 20.08
CA GLY A 245 17.54 -2.29 19.57
C GLY A 245 17.85 -2.05 18.10
N ASN A 246 17.99 -0.78 17.70
CA ASN A 246 18.44 -0.38 16.37
C ASN A 246 19.96 -0.13 16.39
N ASP A 247 20.67 -0.44 15.31
CA ASP A 247 22.12 -0.28 15.16
C ASP A 247 22.47 0.86 14.20
N GLY A 248 23.31 1.77 14.66
CA GLY A 248 23.72 2.97 13.93
C GLY A 248 24.21 4.08 14.86
N PRO A 249 25.19 4.91 14.43
CA PRO A 249 25.86 5.88 15.30
C PRO A 249 24.96 7.03 15.79
N ALA A 250 23.78 7.25 15.21
CA ALA A 250 22.77 8.17 15.74
C ALA A 250 21.34 7.65 15.51
N ILE A 251 20.58 7.43 16.60
CA ILE A 251 19.10 7.44 16.53
C ILE A 251 18.68 8.90 16.57
N GLU A 252 18.41 9.49 15.41
CA GLU A 252 18.16 10.94 15.31
C GLU A 252 16.66 11.25 15.24
N VAL A 253 15.96 11.16 16.37
CA VAL A 253 14.61 11.74 16.50
C VAL A 253 14.76 13.26 16.73
N LEU A 254 14.90 14.07 15.67
CA LEU A 254 15.22 15.51 15.78
C LEU A 254 14.10 16.38 16.41
N THR A 255 14.32 16.79 17.67
CA THR A 255 14.36 18.16 18.27
C THR A 255 13.46 19.33 17.81
N ALA A 256 12.40 19.15 17.02
CA ALA A 256 11.40 20.21 16.81
C ALA A 256 9.94 19.72 16.89
N CYS A 257 9.73 18.57 17.53
CA CYS A 257 8.43 17.93 17.63
C CYS A 257 7.89 18.01 19.07
N VAL A 258 6.58 17.96 19.25
CA VAL A 258 5.97 17.61 20.53
C VAL A 258 6.25 16.12 20.72
N ILE A 259 7.37 15.81 21.40
CA ILE A 259 7.89 14.44 21.53
C ILE A 259 7.27 13.77 22.76
N ASN A 260 6.33 12.84 22.53
CA ASN A 260 5.98 11.78 23.50
C ASN A 260 6.65 10.47 23.06
N VAL A 261 7.99 10.44 23.01
CA VAL A 261 8.76 9.27 22.58
C VAL A 261 9.38 8.59 23.80
N LEU A 262 9.14 7.29 23.94
CA LEU A 262 9.84 6.43 24.89
C LEU A 262 11.04 5.78 24.17
N ILE A 263 12.22 6.37 24.30
CA ILE A 263 13.48 5.75 23.84
C ILE A 263 13.99 4.83 24.95
N ARG A 264 14.09 3.52 24.69
CA ARG A 264 14.79 2.59 25.60
C ARG A 264 16.10 2.15 24.94
N PRO A 265 17.27 2.54 25.49
CA PRO A 265 18.53 2.00 24.99
C PRO A 265 18.57 0.48 25.19
N TYR A 266 19.06 -0.25 24.19
CA TYR A 266 19.38 -1.66 24.31
C TYR A 266 20.70 -1.76 25.08
N ASN A 267 20.63 -2.06 26.38
CA ASN A 267 21.83 -2.39 27.16
C ASN A 267 22.34 -3.76 26.69
N ILE A 268 23.31 -3.75 25.78
CA ILE A 268 24.26 -4.86 25.70
C ILE A 268 25.00 -4.88 27.04
N GLY A 269 24.68 -5.87 27.86
CA GLY A 269 25.44 -6.16 29.07
C GLY A 269 26.88 -6.52 28.71
N HIS A 270 27.73 -5.51 28.57
CA HIS A 270 29.16 -5.69 28.79
C HIS A 270 29.32 -5.89 30.29
N SER A 271 29.37 -7.15 30.70
CA SER A 271 30.01 -7.52 31.96
C SER A 271 31.46 -7.05 31.87
N VAL A 272 31.74 -5.87 32.44
CA VAL A 272 33.09 -5.53 32.88
C VAL A 272 33.35 -6.43 34.09
N ALA A 273 33.99 -7.56 33.84
CA ALA A 273 34.69 -8.28 34.89
C ALA A 273 36.07 -7.62 35.05
N LEU A 274 36.19 -6.89 36.17
CA LEU A 274 37.38 -6.41 36.89
C LEU A 274 38.62 -6.02 36.08
#